data_AF-A0A378TBW6-F1
#
_entry.id   AF-A0A378TBW6-F1
#
_cell.length_a   1.000
_cell.length_b   1.000
_cell.length_c   1.000
_cell.angle_alpha   90.00
_cell.angle_beta   90.00
_cell.angle_gamma   90.00
#
_symmetry.space_group_name_H-M   'P 1'
#
loop_
_entity.id
_entity.type
_entity.pdbx_description
1 polymer ?
#
loop_
_entity_poly.entity_id
_entity_poly.type
_entity_poly.pdbx_seq_one_letter_code
_entity_poly.pdbx_strand_id
1 'polypeptide(L)'
;MAEPVEQPQTVLFFENGASWYWVLAGPAAAAAIIGIQITSGAGVQWVVPVVFLVLVSGFIAVQIKAARIHTSVELTPTSLRQGTQTMSLDEIVAVYPAPKNATRSYYDDRRLNKSAGRSNALANRALKKAGVDPAELPEPAPTPRQDDDSATVAKWQSARALGELTGVPRGRTGIGLKLTGGRTAQAWARRHVELRAALTELVESRS
;
A
#
# COMPACT_ATOMS: atom_id res chain seq x y z
N MET A 1 -36.21 12.95 -21.04
CA MET A 1 -35.00 12.26 -20.54
C MET A 1 -34.36 13.18 -19.53
N ALA A 2 -34.45 12.85 -18.23
CA ALA A 2 -33.72 13.59 -17.21
C ALA A 2 -32.29 13.02 -17.18
N GLU A 3 -31.28 13.86 -17.39
CA GLU A 3 -29.91 13.48 -17.10
C GLU A 3 -29.80 13.17 -15.59
N PRO A 4 -29.21 12.04 -15.18
CA PRO A 4 -29.01 11.77 -13.78
C PRO A 4 -28.06 12.83 -13.23
N VAL A 5 -28.56 13.68 -12.33
CA VAL A 5 -27.76 14.66 -11.61
C VAL A 5 -26.70 13.88 -10.83
N GLU A 6 -25.45 13.95 -11.29
CA GLU A 6 -24.29 13.36 -10.62
C GLU A 6 -24.05 14.17 -9.34
N GLN A 7 -24.76 13.79 -8.27
CA GLN A 7 -24.65 14.46 -6.98
C GLN A 7 -23.19 14.37 -6.54
N PRO A 8 -22.57 15.48 -6.07
CA PRO A 8 -21.18 15.46 -5.60
C PRO A 8 -21.09 14.49 -4.42
N GLN A 9 -20.67 13.26 -4.70
CA GLN A 9 -20.65 12.22 -3.69
C GLN A 9 -19.64 12.59 -2.61
N THR A 10 -20.06 12.52 -1.36
CA THR A 10 -19.18 12.82 -0.23
C THR A 10 -18.04 11.82 -0.21
N VAL A 11 -16.81 12.29 -0.41
CA VAL A 11 -15.61 11.43 -0.34
C VAL A 11 -15.40 11.04 1.13
N LEU A 12 -15.64 9.77 1.44
CA LEU A 12 -15.53 9.23 2.79
C LEU A 12 -14.08 8.91 3.17
N PHE A 13 -13.27 8.53 2.19
CA PHE A 13 -11.84 8.31 2.40
C PHE A 13 -11.05 8.69 1.15
N PHE A 14 -9.93 9.38 1.35
CA PHE A 14 -9.02 9.75 0.26
C PHE A 14 -7.56 9.63 0.66
N GLU A 15 -6.76 8.97 -0.18
CA GLU A 15 -5.33 8.83 -0.01
C GLU A 15 -4.56 9.22 -1.28
N ASN A 16 -3.68 10.21 -1.14
CA ASN A 16 -2.76 10.61 -2.20
C ASN A 16 -1.59 9.61 -2.33
N GLY A 17 -1.32 9.16 -3.56
CA GLY A 17 -0.21 8.22 -3.82
C GLY A 17 1.19 8.76 -3.51
N ALA A 18 1.47 10.04 -3.80
CA ALA A 18 2.75 10.70 -3.53
C ALA A 18 2.55 12.19 -3.24
N SER A 19 3.50 12.84 -2.56
CA SER A 19 3.40 14.29 -2.27
C SER A 19 4.16 15.12 -3.30
N TRP A 20 3.56 16.22 -3.76
CA TRP A 20 4.19 17.21 -4.63
C TRP A 20 5.32 18.00 -3.96
N TYR A 21 5.42 17.97 -2.62
CA TYR A 21 6.52 18.63 -1.90
C TYR A 21 7.91 18.21 -2.39
N TRP A 22 8.06 16.98 -2.86
CA TRP A 22 9.34 16.50 -3.39
C TRP A 22 9.80 17.24 -4.66
N VAL A 23 8.91 17.91 -5.39
CA VAL A 23 9.32 18.76 -6.53
C VAL A 23 10.18 19.94 -6.08
N LEU A 24 10.08 20.37 -4.81
CA LEU A 24 10.94 21.40 -4.23
C LEU A 24 12.43 21.01 -4.22
N ALA A 25 12.77 19.74 -4.41
CA ALA A 25 14.15 19.30 -4.58
C ALA A 25 14.84 19.96 -5.80
N GLY A 26 14.09 20.30 -6.86
CA GLY A 26 14.63 21.01 -8.02
C GLY A 26 15.04 22.46 -7.69
N PRO A 27 14.15 23.29 -7.11
CA PRO A 27 14.52 24.59 -6.55
C PRO A 27 15.66 24.52 -5.54
N ALA A 28 15.66 23.51 -4.66
CA ALA A 28 16.75 23.32 -3.70
C ALA A 28 18.09 23.03 -4.40
N ALA A 29 18.09 22.18 -5.44
CA ALA A 29 19.28 21.90 -6.23
C ALA A 29 19.79 23.15 -6.98
N ALA A 30 18.88 23.93 -7.57
CA ALA A 30 19.23 25.18 -8.25
C ALA A 30 19.82 26.21 -7.27
N ALA A 31 19.23 26.36 -6.07
CA ALA A 31 19.76 27.22 -5.03
C ALA A 31 21.14 26.78 -4.55
N ALA A 32 21.38 25.48 -4.41
CA ALA A 32 22.69 24.93 -4.07
C ALA A 32 23.74 25.27 -5.13
N ILE A 33 23.41 25.16 -6.42
CA ILE A 33 24.30 25.54 -7.52
C ILE A 33 24.63 27.04 -7.49
N ILE A 34 23.64 27.90 -7.26
CA ILE A 34 23.86 29.34 -7.13
C ILE A 34 24.80 29.64 -5.95
N GLY A 35 24.59 28.99 -4.79
CA GLY A 35 25.47 29.13 -3.63
C GLY A 35 26.92 28.75 -3.93
N ILE A 36 27.14 27.67 -4.70
CA ILE A 36 28.48 27.25 -5.14
C ILE A 36 29.09 28.29 -6.10
N GLN A 37 28.32 28.85 -7.02
CA GLN A 37 28.80 29.87 -7.97
C GLN A 37 29.23 31.17 -7.26
N ILE A 38 28.48 31.59 -6.23
CA ILE A 38 28.83 32.76 -5.43
C ILE A 38 30.12 32.51 -4.64
N THR A 39 30.20 31.37 -3.95
CA THR A 39 31.35 31.03 -3.09
C THR A 39 32.63 30.74 -3.86
N SER A 40 32.54 30.28 -5.11
CA SER A 40 33.69 30.04 -5.99
C SER A 40 34.22 31.30 -6.69
N GLY A 41 33.52 32.43 -6.60
CA GLY A 41 33.90 33.67 -7.29
C GLY A 41 33.68 33.64 -8.82
N ALA A 42 33.04 32.60 -9.35
CA ALA A 42 32.81 32.42 -10.79
C ALA A 42 31.73 33.35 -11.38
N GLY A 43 30.99 34.07 -10.52
CA GLY A 43 29.80 34.82 -10.91
C GLY A 43 28.58 33.90 -11.16
N VAL A 44 27.37 34.45 -11.04
CA VAL A 44 26.14 33.67 -11.22
C VAL A 44 25.86 33.46 -12.71
N GLN A 45 26.07 32.23 -13.18
CA GLN A 45 25.74 31.81 -14.54
C GLN A 45 24.37 31.14 -14.54
N TRP A 46 23.33 31.87 -14.97
CA TRP A 46 21.94 31.45 -14.82
C TRP A 46 21.54 30.20 -15.60
N VAL A 47 22.26 29.87 -16.69
CA VAL A 47 21.95 28.71 -17.52
C VAL A 47 21.99 27.42 -16.69
N VAL A 48 23.05 27.19 -15.92
CA VAL A 48 23.25 25.95 -15.16
C VAL A 48 22.16 25.71 -14.09
N PRO A 49 21.87 26.64 -13.15
CA PRO A 49 20.83 26.42 -12.15
C PRO A 49 19.43 26.34 -12.77
N VAL A 50 19.15 27.04 -13.89
CA VAL A 50 17.87 26.91 -14.60
C VAL A 50 17.73 25.53 -15.24
N VAL A 51 18.78 25.01 -15.89
CA VAL A 51 18.77 23.66 -16.44
C VAL A 51 18.55 22.61 -15.35
N PHE A 52 19.26 22.72 -14.22
CA PHE A 52 19.05 21.81 -13.09
C PHE A 52 17.66 21.92 -12.48
N LEU A 53 17.14 23.14 -12.32
CA LEU A 53 15.77 23.38 -11.86
C LEU A 53 14.77 22.62 -12.73
N VAL A 54 14.85 22.80 -14.05
CA VAL A 54 13.92 22.19 -15.01
C VAL A 54 14.06 20.67 -15.03
N LEU A 55 15.27 20.14 -15.16
CA LEU A 55 15.50 18.70 -15.29
C LEU A 55 15.12 17.95 -14.00
N VAL A 56 15.55 18.44 -12.83
CA VAL A 56 15.26 17.78 -11.54
C VAL A 56 13.78 17.91 -11.20
N SER A 57 13.19 19.10 -11.31
CA SER A 57 11.77 19.30 -11.01
C SER A 57 10.88 18.52 -11.96
N GLY A 58 11.16 18.59 -13.27
CA GLY A 58 10.39 17.91 -14.31
C GLY A 58 10.42 16.39 -14.14
N PHE A 59 11.61 15.83 -13.91
CA PHE A 59 11.74 14.38 -13.68
C PHE A 59 10.97 13.93 -12.43
N ILE A 60 11.14 14.63 -11.30
CA ILE A 60 10.43 14.30 -10.05
C ILE A 60 8.91 14.46 -10.20
N ALA A 61 8.46 15.51 -10.89
CA ALA A 61 7.04 15.75 -11.18
C ALA A 61 6.40 14.58 -11.95
N VAL A 62 7.05 14.08 -12.99
CA VAL A 62 6.58 12.92 -13.77
C VAL A 62 6.46 11.67 -12.88
N GLN A 63 7.48 11.39 -12.06
CA GLN A 63 7.46 10.26 -11.13
C GLN A 63 6.32 10.35 -10.11
N ILE A 64 6.11 11.54 -9.52
CA ILE A 64 5.02 11.77 -8.56
C ILE A 64 3.66 11.64 -9.24
N LYS A 65 3.50 12.16 -10.45
CA LYS A 65 2.24 12.06 -11.21
C LYS A 65 1.91 10.60 -11.51
N ALA A 66 2.88 9.82 -11.97
CA ALA A 66 2.71 8.38 -12.18
C ALA A 66 2.32 7.68 -10.87
N ALA A 67 3.06 7.93 -9.79
CA ALA A 67 2.74 7.36 -8.48
C ALA A 67 1.33 7.76 -8.01
N ARG A 68 0.90 9.01 -8.19
CA ARG A 68 -0.45 9.45 -7.83
C ARG A 68 -1.54 8.78 -8.65
N ILE A 69 -1.34 8.56 -9.95
CA ILE A 69 -2.33 7.91 -10.82
C ILE A 69 -2.54 6.45 -10.40
N HIS A 70 -1.47 5.72 -10.14
CA HIS A 70 -1.55 4.28 -9.87
C HIS A 70 -1.71 3.92 -8.40
N THR A 71 -1.37 4.83 -7.48
CA THR A 71 -1.39 4.55 -6.04
C THR A 71 -2.30 5.48 -5.22
N SER A 72 -3.25 6.17 -5.87
CA SER A 72 -4.31 6.90 -5.17
C SER A 72 -5.46 5.99 -4.77
N VAL A 73 -6.11 6.30 -3.66
CA VAL A 73 -7.31 5.61 -3.21
C VAL A 73 -8.39 6.62 -2.92
N GLU A 74 -9.61 6.30 -3.34
CA GLU A 74 -10.78 7.13 -3.08
C GLU A 74 -11.97 6.21 -2.81
N LEU A 75 -12.69 6.48 -1.72
CA LEU A 75 -13.91 5.79 -1.34
C LEU A 75 -15.03 6.81 -1.26
N THR A 76 -16.10 6.51 -1.97
CA THR A 76 -17.38 7.21 -1.93
C THR A 76 -18.46 6.23 -1.44
N PRO A 77 -19.69 6.67 -1.15
CA PRO A 77 -20.77 5.77 -0.75
C PRO A 77 -21.16 4.74 -1.82
N THR A 78 -20.78 4.96 -3.08
CA THR A 78 -21.18 4.07 -4.19
C THR A 78 -20.01 3.43 -4.91
N SER A 79 -18.79 3.95 -4.78
CA SER A 79 -17.63 3.43 -5.51
C SER A 79 -16.34 3.45 -4.68
N LEU A 80 -15.49 2.46 -4.96
CA LEU A 80 -14.12 2.36 -4.49
C LEU A 80 -13.19 2.48 -5.70
N ARG A 81 -12.37 3.55 -5.72
CA ARG A 81 -11.31 3.75 -6.71
C ARG A 81 -9.95 3.40 -6.11
N GLN A 82 -9.23 2.54 -6.80
CA GLN A 82 -7.90 2.01 -6.48
C GLN A 82 -6.99 2.22 -7.68
N GLY A 83 -6.12 3.22 -7.60
CA GLY A 83 -5.24 3.60 -8.70
C GLY A 83 -6.01 3.93 -9.98
N THR A 84 -5.88 3.07 -10.99
CA THR A 84 -6.54 3.21 -12.30
C THR A 84 -7.85 2.45 -12.41
N GLN A 85 -8.27 1.71 -11.38
CA GLN A 85 -9.51 0.93 -11.39
C GLN A 85 -10.55 1.57 -10.46
N THR A 86 -11.79 1.69 -10.92
CA THR A 86 -12.95 2.05 -10.09
C THR A 86 -13.93 0.88 -10.09
N MET A 87 -14.45 0.52 -8.92
CA MET A 87 -15.38 -0.57 -8.72
C MET A 87 -16.60 -0.08 -7.94
N SER A 88 -17.79 -0.57 -8.29
CA SER A 88 -19.00 -0.27 -7.50
C SER A 88 -18.93 -0.93 -6.13
N LEU A 89 -19.43 -0.25 -5.10
CA LEU A 89 -19.57 -0.87 -3.77
C LEU A 89 -20.62 -1.99 -3.75
N ASP A 90 -21.56 -2.01 -4.70
CA ASP A 90 -22.54 -3.11 -4.80
C ASP A 90 -21.90 -4.42 -5.25
N GLU A 91 -20.69 -4.36 -5.85
CA GLU A 91 -19.91 -5.55 -6.13
C GLU A 91 -19.24 -6.12 -4.88
N ILE A 92 -19.14 -5.36 -3.78
CA ILE A 92 -18.47 -5.78 -2.54
C ILE A 92 -19.52 -6.35 -1.59
N VAL A 93 -19.47 -7.67 -1.38
CA VAL A 93 -20.40 -8.39 -0.53
C VAL A 93 -19.93 -8.44 0.92
N ALA A 94 -18.62 -8.53 1.14
CA ALA A 94 -18.04 -8.55 2.49
C ALA A 94 -16.59 -8.08 2.48
N VAL A 95 -16.15 -7.53 3.60
CA VAL A 95 -14.75 -7.26 3.89
C VAL A 95 -14.21 -8.42 4.73
N TYR A 96 -13.17 -9.10 4.27
CA TYR A 96 -12.55 -10.18 5.06
C TYR A 96 -11.96 -9.63 6.34
N PRO A 97 -12.02 -10.35 7.48
CA PRO A 97 -11.55 -9.83 8.76
C PRO A 97 -10.06 -9.45 8.70
N ALA A 98 -9.69 -8.44 9.50
CA ALA A 98 -8.29 -8.21 9.78
C ALA A 98 -7.72 -9.41 10.57
N PRO A 99 -6.45 -9.77 10.34
CA PRO A 99 -5.78 -10.80 11.13
C PRO A 99 -5.79 -10.40 12.61
N LYS A 100 -6.16 -11.33 13.51
CA LYS A 100 -6.20 -11.07 14.97
C LYS A 100 -4.86 -10.58 15.54
N ASN A 101 -3.75 -11.01 14.94
CA ASN A 101 -2.38 -10.60 15.27
C ASN A 101 -1.75 -9.74 14.15
N ALA A 102 -2.49 -8.76 13.63
CA ALA A 102 -2.06 -7.86 12.56
C ALA A 102 -0.88 -6.96 12.98
N THR A 103 0.31 -7.54 13.10
CA THR A 103 1.56 -6.77 13.10
C THR A 103 1.86 -6.32 11.67
N ARG A 104 2.62 -5.24 11.49
CA ARG A 104 3.11 -4.79 10.16
C ARG A 104 3.76 -5.92 9.35
N SER A 105 4.30 -6.91 10.05
CA SER A 105 4.92 -8.11 9.49
C SER A 105 3.94 -9.09 8.83
N TYR A 106 2.66 -9.07 9.19
CA TYR A 106 1.68 -10.02 8.72
C TYR A 106 1.14 -9.64 7.32
N TYR A 107 1.09 -8.34 7.04
CA TYR A 107 0.71 -7.84 5.72
C TYR A 107 1.87 -7.80 4.71
N ASP A 108 3.11 -8.03 5.15
CA ASP A 108 4.28 -8.12 4.26
C ASP A 108 4.51 -9.58 3.85
N ASP A 109 4.25 -9.86 2.58
CA ASP A 109 4.44 -11.15 1.90
C ASP A 109 5.86 -11.73 2.09
N ARG A 110 6.84 -10.88 2.45
CA ARG A 110 8.20 -11.31 2.80
C ARG A 110 8.28 -12.25 4.00
N ARG A 111 7.27 -12.29 4.88
CA ARG A 111 7.27 -13.17 6.06
C ARG A 111 6.55 -14.48 5.87
N LEU A 112 5.57 -14.61 4.96
CA LEU A 112 5.00 -15.92 4.64
C LEU A 112 6.09 -16.85 4.10
N ASN A 113 7.00 -16.34 3.28
CA ASN A 113 8.21 -17.06 2.84
C ASN A 113 9.22 -17.36 3.97
N LYS A 114 9.08 -16.71 5.13
CA LYS A 114 9.95 -16.88 6.30
C LYS A 114 9.35 -17.84 7.35
N SER A 115 8.02 -17.84 7.49
CA SER A 115 7.29 -18.78 8.35
C SER A 115 7.04 -20.13 7.67
N ALA A 116 7.08 -20.19 6.33
CA ALA A 116 7.01 -21.43 5.55
C ALA A 116 8.31 -22.29 5.61
N GLY A 117 8.98 -22.33 6.76
CA GLY A 117 10.07 -23.29 7.01
C GLY A 117 11.49 -22.85 6.64
N ARG A 118 11.73 -21.61 6.20
CA ARG A 118 13.12 -21.08 6.08
C ARG A 118 13.55 -20.43 7.38
N SER A 119 14.00 -21.28 8.29
CA SER A 119 14.66 -20.93 9.53
C SER A 119 15.68 -19.80 9.35
N ASN A 120 15.48 -18.70 10.06
CA ASN A 120 16.34 -17.52 9.99
C ASN A 120 17.73 -17.89 10.56
N ALA A 121 18.83 -17.65 9.82
CA ALA A 121 20.18 -18.10 10.22
C ALA A 121 20.58 -17.71 11.66
N LEU A 122 20.09 -16.55 12.14
CA LEU A 122 20.29 -16.10 13.52
C LEU A 122 19.58 -16.98 14.56
N ALA A 123 18.36 -17.44 14.26
CA ALA A 123 17.58 -18.31 15.14
C ALA A 123 18.25 -19.69 15.26
N ASN A 124 18.66 -20.27 14.13
CA ASN A 124 19.43 -21.52 14.12
C ASN A 124 20.76 -21.39 14.86
N ARG A 125 21.44 -20.24 14.74
CA ARG A 125 22.70 -20.00 15.44
C ARG A 125 22.50 -19.80 16.94
N ALA A 126 21.40 -19.18 17.36
CA ALA A 126 21.03 -19.04 18.77
C ALA A 126 20.67 -20.39 19.40
N LEU A 127 19.86 -21.21 18.72
CA LEU A 127 19.52 -22.58 19.12
C LEU A 127 20.77 -23.46 19.24
N LYS A 128 21.65 -23.41 18.23
CA LYS A 128 22.94 -24.13 18.25
C LYS A 128 23.86 -23.66 19.38
N LYS A 129 23.87 -22.36 19.70
CA LYS A 129 24.65 -21.82 20.84
C LYS A 129 24.06 -22.22 22.19
N ALA A 130 22.75 -22.41 22.26
CA ALA A 130 22.04 -22.87 23.45
C ALA A 130 22.09 -24.40 23.64
N GLY A 131 22.66 -25.14 22.69
CA GLY A 131 22.70 -26.61 22.73
C GLY A 131 21.32 -27.26 22.55
N VAL A 132 20.35 -26.52 22.01
CA VAL A 132 18.99 -27.00 21.79
C VAL A 132 18.90 -27.60 20.39
N ASP A 133 18.66 -28.91 20.31
CA ASP A 133 18.41 -29.59 19.04
C ASP A 133 17.02 -29.17 18.51
N PRO A 134 16.94 -28.53 17.32
CA PRO A 134 15.65 -28.16 16.73
C PRO A 134 14.69 -29.34 16.52
N ALA A 135 15.22 -30.57 16.44
CA ALA A 135 14.44 -31.79 16.29
C ALA A 135 13.88 -32.33 17.62
N GLU A 136 14.40 -31.90 18.77
CA GLU A 136 13.88 -32.24 20.11
C GLU A 136 12.90 -31.19 20.66
N LEU A 137 12.81 -30.03 20.01
CA LEU A 137 11.78 -29.06 20.38
C LEU A 137 10.41 -29.72 20.25
N PRO A 138 9.57 -29.70 21.30
CA PRO A 138 8.21 -30.19 21.18
C PRO A 138 7.55 -29.41 20.03
N GLU A 139 6.97 -30.15 19.08
CA GLU A 139 6.10 -29.60 18.05
C GLU A 139 5.20 -28.55 18.73
N PRO A 140 5.24 -27.28 18.29
CA PRO A 140 4.50 -26.22 18.95
C PRO A 140 3.04 -26.67 19.02
N ALA A 141 2.47 -26.62 20.23
CA ALA A 141 1.08 -27.04 20.44
C ALA A 141 0.19 -26.43 19.36
N PRO A 142 -0.70 -27.21 18.71
CA PRO A 142 -1.54 -26.70 17.65
C PRO A 142 -2.31 -25.50 18.18
N THR A 143 -2.02 -24.32 17.62
CA THR A 143 -2.70 -23.08 17.99
C THR A 143 -4.20 -23.26 17.78
N PRO A 144 -5.04 -23.01 18.79
CA PRO A 144 -6.45 -23.39 18.74
C PRO A 144 -7.19 -22.69 17.60
N ARG A 145 -7.76 -23.48 16.67
CA ARG A 145 -8.73 -23.07 15.63
C ARG A 145 -8.35 -21.80 14.82
N GLN A 146 -7.06 -21.49 14.77
CA GLN A 146 -6.46 -20.31 14.15
C GLN A 146 -6.23 -20.54 12.64
N ASP A 147 -6.27 -21.80 12.22
CA ASP A 147 -6.22 -22.34 10.87
C ASP A 147 -7.34 -21.81 9.97
N ASP A 148 -8.59 -21.72 10.43
CA ASP A 148 -9.70 -21.27 9.56
C ASP A 148 -9.57 -19.78 9.15
N ASP A 149 -9.27 -18.92 10.13
CA ASP A 149 -9.04 -17.49 9.88
C ASP A 149 -7.75 -17.29 9.08
N SER A 150 -6.67 -18.02 9.39
CA SER A 150 -5.39 -17.87 8.71
C SER A 150 -5.40 -18.43 7.28
N ALA A 151 -6.08 -19.54 7.02
CA ALA A 151 -6.30 -20.07 5.67
C ALA A 151 -7.18 -19.14 4.84
N THR A 152 -8.25 -18.58 5.43
CA THR A 152 -9.07 -17.54 4.80
C THR A 152 -8.23 -16.31 4.46
N VAL A 153 -7.31 -15.93 5.36
CA VAL A 153 -6.43 -14.80 5.14
C VAL A 153 -5.38 -15.06 4.07
N ALA A 154 -4.71 -16.20 4.09
CA ALA A 154 -3.78 -16.62 3.03
C ALA A 154 -4.47 -16.66 1.65
N LYS A 155 -5.73 -17.12 1.61
CA LYS A 155 -6.54 -17.15 0.40
C LYS A 155 -6.79 -15.75 -0.18
N TRP A 156 -7.22 -14.77 0.64
CA TRP A 156 -7.46 -13.43 0.09
C TRP A 156 -6.16 -12.65 -0.14
N GLN A 157 -5.10 -12.90 0.62
CA GLN A 157 -3.78 -12.27 0.44
C GLN A 157 -3.09 -12.68 -0.87
N SER A 158 -3.44 -13.84 -1.42
CA SER A 158 -2.96 -14.29 -2.74
C SER A 158 -3.85 -13.85 -3.90
N ALA A 159 -4.99 -13.20 -3.63
CA ALA A 159 -5.90 -12.72 -4.66
C ALA A 159 -5.33 -11.49 -5.41
N ARG A 160 -5.87 -11.17 -6.58
CA ARG A 160 -5.42 -10.00 -7.37
C ARG A 160 -5.70 -8.70 -6.62
N ALA A 161 -4.72 -7.79 -6.61
CA ALA A 161 -4.91 -6.43 -6.12
C ALA A 161 -5.70 -5.58 -7.12
N LEU A 162 -6.63 -4.78 -6.61
CA LEU A 162 -7.36 -3.79 -7.41
C LEU A 162 -6.39 -2.73 -7.97
N GLY A 163 -6.73 -2.14 -9.10
CA GLY A 163 -5.91 -1.14 -9.79
C GLY A 163 -5.05 -1.67 -10.93
N GLU A 164 -5.42 -2.81 -11.53
CA GLU A 164 -4.65 -3.49 -12.59
C GLU A 164 -3.24 -3.92 -12.17
N LEU A 165 -3.05 -4.21 -10.90
CA LEU A 165 -1.76 -4.59 -10.33
C LEU A 165 -1.66 -6.10 -10.11
N THR A 166 -0.43 -6.62 -10.22
CA THR A 166 -0.13 -8.01 -9.87
C THR A 166 -0.10 -8.26 -8.36
N GLY A 167 -0.02 -7.20 -7.56
CA GLY A 167 -0.02 -7.25 -6.10
C GLY A 167 -0.15 -5.86 -5.45
N VAL A 168 -0.11 -5.82 -4.12
CA VAL A 168 -0.27 -4.58 -3.35
C VAL A 168 0.91 -3.62 -3.59
N PRO A 169 0.68 -2.32 -3.88
CA PRO A 169 1.75 -1.35 -4.04
C PRO A 169 2.70 -1.28 -2.85
N ARG A 170 3.99 -1.03 -3.10
CA ARG A 170 5.00 -0.91 -2.03
C ARG A 170 4.58 0.10 -0.96
N GLY A 171 4.72 -0.28 0.31
CA GLY A 171 4.39 0.56 1.46
C GLY A 171 2.89 0.73 1.73
N ARG A 172 2.04 -0.06 1.08
CA ARG A 172 0.60 -0.14 1.34
C ARG A 172 0.28 -1.52 1.91
N THR A 173 -0.87 -1.62 2.55
CA THR A 173 -1.38 -2.84 3.15
C THR A 173 -2.62 -3.31 2.40
N GLY A 174 -2.68 -4.59 2.09
CA GLY A 174 -3.83 -5.23 1.45
C GLY A 174 -5.01 -5.42 2.39
N ILE A 175 -6.22 -5.31 1.84
CA ILE A 175 -7.51 -5.55 2.50
C ILE A 175 -8.28 -6.53 1.61
N GLY A 176 -8.56 -7.73 2.12
CA GLY A 176 -9.35 -8.71 1.40
C GLY A 176 -10.80 -8.26 1.23
N LEU A 177 -11.30 -8.35 0.01
CA LEU A 177 -12.69 -8.11 -0.35
C LEU A 177 -13.30 -9.38 -0.96
N LYS A 178 -14.50 -9.73 -0.50
CA LYS A 178 -15.36 -10.73 -1.14
C LYS A 178 -16.28 -9.99 -2.10
N LEU A 179 -16.19 -10.36 -3.38
CA LEU A 179 -16.99 -9.74 -4.43
C LEU A 179 -18.19 -10.60 -4.79
N THR A 180 -19.12 -10.01 -5.55
CA THR A 180 -20.22 -10.73 -6.19
C THR A 180 -19.70 -11.87 -7.07
N GLY A 181 -20.48 -12.95 -7.15
CA GLY A 181 -20.10 -14.18 -7.85
C GLY A 181 -19.01 -15.00 -7.13
N GLY A 182 -18.75 -14.71 -5.84
CA GLY A 182 -17.79 -15.49 -5.03
C GLY A 182 -16.32 -15.19 -5.32
N ARG A 183 -16.03 -14.17 -6.14
CA ARG A 183 -14.66 -13.73 -6.45
C ARG A 183 -14.02 -13.06 -5.23
N THR A 184 -12.69 -13.06 -5.19
CA THR A 184 -11.91 -12.40 -4.15
C THR A 184 -10.93 -11.43 -4.77
N ALA A 185 -10.77 -10.25 -4.16
CA ALA A 185 -9.80 -9.24 -4.58
C ALA A 185 -9.14 -8.58 -3.36
N GLN A 186 -8.05 -7.85 -3.59
CA GLN A 186 -7.40 -7.05 -2.55
C GLN A 186 -7.54 -5.56 -2.86
N ALA A 187 -8.24 -4.83 -2.00
CA ALA A 187 -8.05 -3.39 -1.91
C ALA A 187 -6.74 -3.07 -1.17
N TRP A 188 -6.28 -1.83 -1.23
CA TRP A 188 -5.07 -1.42 -0.53
C TRP A 188 -5.13 0.05 -0.12
N ALA A 189 -4.36 0.40 0.92
CA ALA A 189 -4.12 1.77 1.37
C ALA A 189 -2.91 1.82 2.30
N ARG A 190 -2.31 2.99 2.51
CA ARG A 190 -1.40 3.22 3.64
C ARG A 190 -2.19 3.26 4.94
N ARG A 191 -3.33 3.97 4.95
CA ARG A 191 -4.25 4.04 6.10
C ARG A 191 -5.32 2.95 6.00
N HIS A 192 -4.85 1.70 5.95
CA HIS A 192 -5.71 0.54 5.71
C HIS A 192 -6.73 0.28 6.82
N VAL A 193 -6.47 0.74 8.05
CA VAL A 193 -7.41 0.58 9.17
C VAL A 193 -8.64 1.47 8.94
N GLU A 194 -8.44 2.73 8.59
CA GLU A 194 -9.50 3.69 8.25
C GLU A 194 -10.29 3.22 7.03
N LEU A 195 -9.60 2.84 5.95
CA LEU A 195 -10.25 2.35 4.74
C LEU A 195 -11.10 1.10 5.02
N ARG A 196 -10.56 0.15 5.82
CA ARG A 196 -11.28 -1.06 6.20
C ARG A 196 -12.53 -0.72 7.01
N ALA A 197 -12.42 0.15 8.01
CA ALA A 197 -13.55 0.53 8.84
C ALA A 197 -14.67 1.15 8.00
N ALA A 198 -14.33 2.11 7.12
CA ALA A 198 -15.29 2.74 6.22
C ALA A 198 -15.93 1.74 5.23
N LEU A 199 -15.14 0.81 4.67
CA LEU A 199 -15.67 -0.24 3.79
C LEU A 199 -16.60 -1.19 4.53
N THR A 200 -16.23 -1.61 5.74
CA THR A 200 -17.06 -2.50 6.57
C THR A 200 -18.39 -1.84 6.89
N GLU A 201 -18.37 -0.59 7.35
CA GLU A 201 -19.58 0.18 7.67
C GLU A 201 -20.52 0.29 6.46
N LEU A 202 -20.00 0.63 5.27
CA LEU A 202 -20.81 0.78 4.05
C LEU A 202 -21.36 -0.56 3.53
N VAL A 203 -20.64 -1.66 3.73
CA VAL A 203 -21.10 -2.98 3.34
C VAL A 203 -22.18 -3.48 4.30
N GLU A 204 -21.97 -3.31 5.60
CA GLU A 204 -22.94 -3.68 6.64
C GLU A 204 -24.22 -2.84 6.54
N SER A 205 -24.13 -1.54 6.24
CA SER A 205 -25.32 -0.68 6.09
C SER A 205 -26.24 -1.05 4.92
N ARG A 206 -25.73 -1.85 3.97
CA ARG A 206 -26.47 -2.33 2.78
C ARG A 206 -26.93 -3.79 2.91
N SER A 207 -26.36 -4.53 3.84
CA SER A 207 -26.63 -5.97 4.08
C SER A 207 -27.99 -6.17 4.73
#